data_AF-A0A9D1E6L4-F1
#
_entry.id   AF-A0A9D1E6L4-F1
#
_cell.length_a   1.000
_cell.length_b   1.000
_cell.length_c   1.000
_cell.angle_alpha   90.00
_cell.angle_beta   90.00
_cell.angle_gamma   90.00
#
_symmetry.space_group_name_H-M   'P 1'
#
loop_
_entity.id
_entity.type
_entity.pdbx_description
1 polymer ?
#
loop_
_entity_poly.entity_id
_entity_poly.type
_entity_poly.pdbx_seq_one_letter_code
_entity_poly.pdbx_strand_id
1 'polypeptide(L)' 'MNKFVSRLGELLAACGKSQNTVSKELGISKQKLSKWKTGYNEPSIDEIILIARYFGVTCDYLLGVDDE' A
#
# COMPACT_ATOMS: atom_id res chain seq x y z
N MET A 1 -5.58 -11.96 -9.55
CA MET A 1 -5.89 -11.04 -8.43
C MET A 1 -4.72 -10.09 -8.30
N ASN A 2 -4.95 -8.77 -8.21
CA ASN A 2 -3.85 -7.80 -8.14
C ASN A 2 -3.08 -8.00 -6.82
N LYS A 3 -1.83 -8.50 -6.90
CA LYS A 3 -0.99 -8.86 -5.74
C LYS A 3 -0.74 -7.66 -4.84
N PHE A 4 -0.50 -6.49 -5.42
CA PHE A 4 -0.36 -5.24 -4.69
C PHE A 4 -1.57 -4.94 -3.81
N VAL A 5 -2.79 -5.12 -4.33
CA VAL A 5 -4.03 -4.85 -3.58
C VAL A 5 -4.15 -5.77 -2.36
N SER A 6 -3.84 -7.06 -2.52
CA SER A 6 -3.85 -8.02 -1.40
C SER A 6 -2.83 -7.65 -0.34
N ARG A 7 -1.57 -7.46 -0.75
CA ARG A 7 -0.46 -7.17 0.16
C ARG A 7 -0.62 -5.83 0.88
N LEU A 8 -1.09 -4.79 0.19
CA LEU A 8 -1.45 -3.52 0.82
C LEU A 8 -2.56 -3.72 1.88
N GLY A 9 -3.57 -4.53 1.56
CA GLY A 9 -4.63 -4.88 2.51
C GLY A 9 -4.12 -5.59 3.76
N GLU A 10 -3.22 -6.57 3.58
CA GLU A 10 -2.58 -7.33 4.65
C GLU A 10 -1.72 -6.43 5.54
N LEU A 11 -0.87 -5.58 4.94
CA LEU A 11 -0.03 -4.61 5.67
C LEU A 11 -0.87 -3.61 6.48
N LEU A 12 -1.97 -3.12 5.90
CA LEU A 12 -2.90 -2.23 6.60
C LEU A 12 -3.59 -2.94 7.78
N ALA A 13 -3.95 -4.21 7.63
CA ALA A 13 -4.54 -4.98 8.72
C ALA A 13 -3.52 -5.29 9.83
N ALA A 14 -2.29 -5.67 9.45
CA ALA A 14 -1.23 -6.03 10.38
C ALA A 14 -0.70 -4.83 11.19
N CYS A 15 -0.75 -3.61 10.64
CA CYS A 15 -0.23 -2.43 11.35
C CYS A 15 -1.13 -1.95 12.51
N GLY A 16 -2.35 -2.46 12.62
CA GLY A 16 -3.29 -2.09 13.70
C GLY A 16 -3.79 -0.64 13.66
N LYS A 17 -3.43 0.14 12.63
CA LYS A 17 -3.82 1.55 12.47
C LYS A 17 -5.03 1.68 11.56
N SER A 18 -5.84 2.70 11.82
CA SER A 18 -6.93 3.06 10.90
C SER A 18 -6.38 3.55 9.56
N GLN A 19 -7.12 3.33 8.47
CA GLN A 19 -6.75 3.84 7.15
C GLN A 19 -6.56 5.38 7.15
N ASN A 20 -7.32 6.10 7.97
CA ASN A 20 -7.18 7.56 8.11
C ASN A 20 -5.84 7.94 8.76
N THR A 21 -5.42 7.18 9.77
CA THR A 21 -4.11 7.36 10.43
C THR A 21 -2.99 7.11 9.45
N VAL A 22 -3.03 5.96 8.75
CA VAL A 22 -1.99 5.59 7.77
C VAL A 22 -1.92 6.61 6.64
N SER A 23 -3.05 7.08 6.10
CA SER A 23 -3.04 8.11 5.06
C SER A 23 -2.40 9.42 5.53
N LYS A 24 -2.64 9.83 6.78
CA LYS A 24 -2.04 11.04 7.35
C LYS A 24 -0.53 10.89 7.53
N GLU A 25 -0.08 9.75 8.05
CA GLU A 25 1.35 9.48 8.25
C GLU A 25 2.10 9.36 6.91
N LEU A 26 1.47 8.81 5.88
CA LEU A 26 1.98 8.79 4.51
C LEU A 26 1.90 10.14 3.78
N GLY A 27 1.24 11.16 4.36
CA GLY A 27 1.06 12.46 3.71
C GLY A 27 0.15 12.42 2.46
N ILE A 28 -0.78 11.48 2.39
CA ILE A 28 -1.71 11.29 1.26
C ILE A 28 -3.17 11.45 1.70
N SER A 29 -4.08 11.64 0.74
CA SER A 29 -5.50 11.64 1.06
C SER A 29 -6.02 10.23 1.37
N LYS A 30 -6.95 10.12 2.32
CA LYS A 30 -7.64 8.86 2.65
C LYS A 30 -8.30 8.23 1.41
N GLN A 31 -8.84 9.06 0.51
CA GLN A 31 -9.47 8.61 -0.72
C GLN A 31 -8.47 7.96 -1.68
N LYS A 32 -7.24 8.50 -1.77
CA LYS A 32 -6.16 7.92 -2.58
C LYS A 32 -5.81 6.52 -2.09
N LEU A 33 -5.58 6.37 -0.79
CA LEU A 33 -5.33 5.07 -0.16
C LEU A 33 -6.50 4.09 -0.36
N SER A 34 -7.74 4.58 -0.34
CA SER A 34 -8.92 3.74 -0.61
C SER A 34 -8.96 3.23 -2.04
N LYS A 35 -8.65 4.07 -3.03
CA LYS A 35 -8.65 3.70 -4.45
C LYS A 35 -7.59 2.63 -4.74
N TRP A 36 -6.43 2.72 -4.10
CA TRP A 36 -5.40 1.68 -4.18
C TRP A 36 -5.88 0.36 -3.60
N LYS A 37 -6.53 0.38 -2.43
CA LYS A 37 -7.03 -0.83 -1.75
C LYS A 37 -8.16 -1.54 -2.50
N THR A 38 -8.86 -0.85 -3.40
CA THR A 38 -9.89 -1.45 -4.25
C THR A 38 -9.40 -1.76 -5.66
N GLY A 39 -8.14 -1.43 -5.99
CA GLY A 39 -7.61 -1.53 -7.34
C GLY A 39 -8.27 -0.57 -8.34
N TYR A 40 -8.98 0.46 -7.86
CA TYR A 40 -9.64 1.44 -8.74
C TYR A 40 -8.63 2.38 -9.41
N ASN A 41 -7.53 2.67 -8.71
CA ASN A 41 -6.42 3.44 -9.26
C ASN A 41 -5.13 2.77 -8.82
N GLU A 42 -4.10 2.83 -9.67
CA GLU A 42 -2.77 2.34 -9.34
C GLU A 42 -1.93 3.45 -8.70
N PRO A 43 -1.02 3.11 -7.78
CA PRO A 43 -0.03 4.04 -7.28
C PRO A 43 1.06 4.34 -8.34
N SER A 44 1.66 5.51 -8.27
CA SER A 44 2.90 5.81 -8.99
C SER A 44 4.09 5.05 -8.38
N ILE A 45 5.23 5.06 -9.10
CA ILE A 45 6.49 4.47 -8.59
C ILE A 45 6.91 5.11 -7.26
N ASP A 46 6.84 6.44 -7.14
CA ASP A 46 7.17 7.13 -5.89
C ASP A 46 6.25 6.72 -4.74
N GLU A 47 4.97 6.48 -5.04
CA GLU A 47 3.98 6.04 -4.05
C GLU A 47 4.22 4.60 -3.60
N ILE A 48 4.62 3.71 -4.52
CA ILE A 48 5.04 2.34 -4.18
C ILE A 48 6.25 2.38 -3.24
N ILE A 49 7.27 3.17 -3.56
CA ILE A 49 8.47 3.35 -2.72
C ILE A 49 8.09 3.90 -1.34
N LEU A 50 7.19 4.89 -1.30
CA LEU A 50 6.71 5.48 -0.06
C LEU A 50 6.00 4.44 0.83
N ILE A 51 5.09 3.64 0.27
CA ILE A 51 4.37 2.58 0.98
C ILE A 51 5.35 1.52 1.48
N ALA A 52 6.27 1.08 0.62
CA ALA A 52 7.28 0.08 0.95
C ALA A 52 8.14 0.53 2.14
N ARG A 53 8.63 1.78 2.11
CA ARG A 53 9.39 2.37 3.22
C ARG A 53 8.58 2.48 4.50
N TYR A 54 7.33 2.93 4.41
CA TYR A 54 6.45 3.08 5.57
C TYR A 54 6.18 1.76 6.30
N PHE A 55 5.97 0.68 5.54
CA PHE A 55 5.72 -0.65 6.11
C PHE A 55 7.00 -1.48 6.33
N GLY A 56 8.18 -0.97 5.95
CA GLY A 56 9.45 -1.67 6.11
C GLY A 56 9.59 -2.91 5.22
N VAL A 57 8.98 -2.90 4.03
CA VAL A 57 9.03 -3.99 3.05
C VAL A 57 9.73 -3.54 1.76
N THR A 58 10.09 -4.48 0.88
CA THR A 58 10.64 -4.16 -0.44
C THR A 58 9.53 -3.83 -1.44
N CYS A 59 9.86 -3.10 -2.51
CA CYS A 59 8.93 -2.89 -3.62
C CYS A 59 8.56 -4.20 -4.32
N ASP A 60 9.50 -5.14 -4.41
CA ASP A 60 9.29 -6.47 -5.01
C ASP A 60 8.27 -7.28 -4.22
N TYR A 61 8.39 -7.25 -2.88
CA TYR A 61 7.35 -7.74 -2.00
C TYR A 61 6.07 -6.93 -2.14
N LEU A 62 6.08 -5.62 -2.32
CA LEU A 62 4.81 -4.91 -2.44
C LEU A 62 4.07 -5.24 -3.76
N LEU A 63 4.81 -5.55 -4.84
CA LEU A 63 4.28 -5.74 -6.19
C LEU A 63 4.00 -7.19 -6.58
N GLY A 64 4.58 -8.18 -5.91
CA GLY A 64 4.42 -9.59 -6.29
C GLY A 64 5.61 -10.20 -7.00
N VAL A 65 6.70 -9.45 -7.19
CA VAL A 65 7.85 -9.88 -8.02
C VAL A 65 8.63 -11.02 -7.37
N ASP A 66 8.67 -11.07 -6.03
CA ASP A 66 9.34 -12.14 -5.26
C ASP A 66 8.54 -13.45 -5.22
N ASP A 67 7.29 -13.48 -5.73
CA ASP A 67 6.46 -14.70 -5.76
C ASP A 67 6.77 -15.62 -6.97
N GLU A 68 7.67 -15.20 -7.87
CA GLU A 68 8.14 -15.94 -9.06
C GLU A 68 9.51 -16.59 -8.84
#